data_AF-A0A2R7SVH0-F1
#
_entry.id   AF-A0A2R7SVH0-F1
#
_cell.length_a   1.000
_cell.length_b   1.000
_cell.length_c   1.000
_cell.angle_alpha   90.00
_cell.angle_beta   90.00
_cell.angle_gamma   90.00
#
_symmetry.space_group_name_H-M   'P 1'
#
loop_
_entity.id
_entity.type
_entity.pdbx_description
1 polymer ?
#
loop_
_entity_poly.entity_id
_entity_poly.type
_entity_poly.pdbx_seq_one_letter_code
_entity_poly.pdbx_strand_id
1 'polypeptide(L)' 'MSLNGVSLNGLRAFEAAARHLNLSRAAEELCVTQAAVSHQVKALEVQLGRAHGGGT' A
#
# COMPACT_ATOMS: atom_id res chain seq x y z
N MET A 1 16.47 -10.58 -8.46
CA MET A 1 15.26 -9.75 -8.28
C MET A 1 14.84 -9.78 -6.81
N SER A 2 15.41 -8.91 -5.97
CA SER A 2 15.06 -8.84 -4.55
C SER A 2 13.92 -7.85 -4.36
N LEU A 3 12.70 -8.34 -4.12
CA LEU A 3 11.52 -7.54 -3.75
C LEU A 3 11.62 -6.96 -2.31
N ASN A 4 12.84 -6.78 -1.79
CA ASN A 4 13.13 -6.45 -0.38
C ASN A 4 12.91 -4.96 -0.04
N GLY A 5 12.26 -4.19 -0.93
CA GLY A 5 11.94 -2.78 -0.73
C GLY A 5 10.45 -2.45 -0.75
N VAL A 6 9.58 -3.42 -1.08
CA VAL A 6 8.14 -3.16 -1.11
C VAL A 6 7.57 -3.36 0.29
N SER A 7 7.05 -2.27 0.89
CA SER A 7 6.39 -2.32 2.20
C SER A 7 5.18 -3.25 2.14
N LEU A 8 5.28 -4.42 2.77
CA LEU A 8 4.20 -5.41 2.91
C LEU A 8 2.93 -4.83 3.53
N ASN A 9 3.08 -3.81 4.39
CA ASN A 9 1.97 -3.07 4.98
C ASN A 9 1.21 -2.27 3.91
N GLY A 10 1.94 -1.60 3.01
CA GLY A 10 1.37 -0.87 1.87
C GLY A 10 0.58 -1.78 0.92
N LEU A 11 1.12 -2.95 0.61
CA LEU A 11 0.42 -3.96 -0.18
C LEU A 11 -0.85 -4.46 0.51
N ARG A 12 -0.78 -4.76 1.81
CA ARG A 12 -1.96 -5.18 2.58
C ARG A 12 -3.03 -4.09 2.65
N ALA A 13 -2.64 -2.84 2.89
CA ALA A 13 -3.55 -1.70 2.88
C ALA A 13 -4.22 -1.52 1.53
N PHE A 14 -3.46 -1.64 0.44
CA PHE A 14 -3.98 -1.54 -0.92
C PHE A 14 -4.91 -2.70 -1.27
N GLU A 15 -4.54 -3.94 -0.95
CA GLU A 15 -5.37 -5.12 -1.19
C GLU A 15 -6.69 -5.05 -0.40
N ALA A 16 -6.64 -4.72 0.89
CA ALA A 16 -7.83 -4.57 1.72
C ALA A 16 -8.73 -3.44 1.18
N ALA A 17 -8.14 -2.30 0.80
CA ALA A 17 -8.87 -1.19 0.18
C ALA A 17 -9.51 -1.58 -1.16
N ALA A 18 -8.81 -2.37 -2.00
CA ALA A 18 -9.32 -2.86 -3.27
C ALA A 18 -10.43 -3.92 -3.09
N ARG A 19 -10.31 -4.77 -2.06
CA ARG A 19 -11.30 -5.82 -1.72
C ARG A 19 -12.61 -5.21 -1.20
N HIS A 20 -12.50 -4.20 -0.35
CA HIS A 20 -13.67 -3.56 0.27
C HIS A 20 -14.19 -2.36 -0.52
N LEU A 21 -13.43 -1.86 -1.50
CA LEU A 21 -13.67 -0.59 -2.21
C LEU A 21 -13.88 0.60 -1.25
N ASN A 22 -13.38 0.48 -0.02
CA ASN A 22 -13.62 1.41 1.06
C ASN A 22 -12.44 1.43 2.05
N LEU A 23 -11.80 2.59 2.16
CA LEU A 23 -10.63 2.82 3.02
C LEU A 23 -10.96 2.67 4.51
N SER A 24 -12.17 3.02 4.94
CA SER A 24 -12.58 2.88 6.34
C SER A 24 -12.72 1.41 6.72
N ARG A 25 -13.38 0.60 5.86
CA ARG A 25 -13.52 -0.85 6.10
C ARG A 25 -12.18 -1.59 6.05
N ALA A 26 -11.31 -1.20 5.14
CA ALA A 26 -9.95 -1.73 5.08
C ALA A 26 -9.15 -1.36 6.35
N ALA A 27 -9.33 -0.16 6.88
CA ALA A 27 -8.69 0.28 8.11
C ALA A 27 -9.18 -0.52 9.33
N GLU A 28 -10.49 -0.78 9.40
CA GLU A 28 -11.10 -1.62 10.43
C GLU A 28 -10.54 -3.06 10.40
N GLU A 29 -10.46 -3.67 9.22
CA GLU A 29 -9.92 -5.03 9.04
C GLU A 29 -8.43 -5.14 9.40
N LEU A 30 -7.66 -4.09 9.09
CA LEU A 30 -6.23 -4.02 9.39
C LEU A 30 -5.91 -3.48 10.78
N CYS A 31 -6.93 -3.16 11.60
CA CYS A 31 -6.79 -2.50 12.90
C CYS A 31 -5.92 -1.23 12.86
N VAL A 32 -6.06 -0.42 11.80
CA VAL A 32 -5.36 0.85 11.63
C VAL A 32 -6.36 1.98 11.42
N THR A 33 -5.88 3.23 11.39
CA THR A 33 -6.73 4.38 11.06
C THR A 33 -6.87 4.53 9.54
N GLN A 34 -7.97 5.12 9.07
CA GLN A 34 -8.16 5.46 7.65
C GLN A 34 -6.98 6.29 7.10
N ALA A 35 -6.46 7.21 7.91
CA ALA A 35 -5.28 8.01 7.58
C ALA A 35 -4.03 7.13 7.38
N ALA A 36 -3.84 6.09 8.20
CA ALA A 36 -2.73 5.15 8.05
C ALA A 36 -2.87 4.30 6.79
N VAL A 37 -4.08 3.83 6.42
CA VAL A 37 -4.30 3.12 5.15
C VAL A 37 -3.95 4.01 3.96
N SER A 38 -4.46 5.25 3.95
CA SER A 38 -4.16 6.23 2.90
C SER A 38 -2.65 6.50 2.80
N HIS A 39 -1.97 6.67 3.94
CA HIS A 39 -0.53 6.88 3.97
C HIS A 39 0.26 5.65 3.46
N GLN A 40 -0.16 4.44 3.82
CA GLN A 40 0.46 3.19 3.39
C GLN A 40 0.30 2.93 1.89
N VAL A 41 -0.89 3.19 1.33
CA VAL A 41 -1.14 3.10 -0.11
C VAL A 41 -0.29 4.14 -0.85
N LYS A 42 -0.28 5.39 -0.37
CA LYS A 42 0.52 6.45 -0.99
C LYS A 42 2.03 6.15 -0.92
N ALA A 43 2.51 5.60 0.19
CA ALA A 43 3.89 5.14 0.33
C ALA A 43 4.20 3.97 -0.62
N LEU A 44 3.26 3.05 -0.81
CA LEU A 44 3.39 1.96 -1.79
C LEU A 44 3.48 2.52 -3.21
N GLU A 45 2.60 3.43 -3.60
CA GLU A 45 2.62 4.08 -4.91
C GLU A 45 3.92 4.86 -5.13
N VAL A 46 4.43 5.54 -4.11
CA VAL A 46 5.73 6.22 -4.19
C VAL A 46 6.87 5.21 -4.39
N GLN A 47 6.85 4.08 -3.69
CA GLN A 47 7.88 3.05 -3.87
C GLN A 47 7.77 2.37 -5.24
N LEU A 48 6.58 2.07 -5.71
CA LEU A 48 6.34 1.40 -7.00
C LEU A 48 6.60 2.35 -8.19
N GLY A 49 6.16 3.60 -8.07
CA GLY A 49 6.44 4.66 -9.04
C GLY A 49 7.93 4.99 -9.13
N ARG A 50 8.69 4.81 -8.03
CA ARG A 50 10.16 4.87 -8.05
C ARG A 50 10.80 3.58 -8.57
N ALA A 51 10.17 2.43 -8.37
CA ALA A 51 10.64 1.15 -8.90
C ALA A 51 10.49 1.02 -10.42
N HIS A 52 9.68 1.87 -11.08
CA HIS A 52 9.64 1.97 -12.54
C HIS A 52 10.81 2.80 -13.13
N GLY A 53 11.78 3.22 -12.32
CA GLY A 53 13.08 3.72 -12.78
C GLY A 53 13.98 2.60 -13.29
N GLY A 54 13.57 1.95 -14.39
CA GLY A 54 14.46 1.13 -15.20
C GLY A 54 15.46 2.02 -15.92
N GLY A 55 16.63 2.18 -15.32
CA GLY A 55 17.85 2.40 -16.08
C GLY A 55 18.29 1.06 -16.68
N THR A 56 17.79 0.75 -17.89
CA THR A 56 18.44 0.06 -19.02
C THR A 56 17.47 0.05 -20.19
#